data_AF-A0A9D8SP01-F1
#
_entry.id   AF-A0A9D8SP01-F1
#
_cell.length_a   1.000
_cell.length_b   1.000
_cell.length_c   1.000
_cell.angle_alpha   90.00
_cell.angle_beta   90.00
_cell.angle_gamma   90.00
#
_symmetry.space_group_name_H-M   'P 1'
#
loop_
_entity.id
_entity.type
_entity.pdbx_description
1 polymer ?
#
loop_
_entity_poly.entity_id
_entity_poly.type
_entity_poly.pdbx_seq_one_letter_code
_entity_poly.pdbx_strand_id
1 'polypeptide(L)'
;MSQDFVNSRSFELEQGTLFGKNNDYKIIEKLKNGGMGEVWLAEKEETLANGKKSTSKVVLKLLPKSQNNDQDEAIARERFSREYELVKNLQHQNICLARETGSDERSQRFYIITDYVVGMTLRKWSEDQPDHENGISPKKLLPIFLQIADALDYLHKNGVMHRDVKPENIMMTGRSDAPRPLLIDFGISDRIRENIEIAGAVTAANLGIPGGTHPYMPPEQIDCRAQDGRTDQFALAMVLYEMLNGKFPRETFFAGNMLRNILFQKYSKHFTKQQKKAIKRALDPSPCNRFNSCTEFVNEAFDTVSLFSRIKQFVSSGSPVGVALWKNDINIIEVLKNPLQNKQHLIILGAVVLSFPVIWFLYGYAVKLWRMRTWNSREMAYASLNGKAEPCAIETEAERKAKAEAEAKAEAERRLAAAFALSREKKAGDRKVWTADGIEYAFRWCPAGSFTMGSPSSEPGRHDNEKQHSVTLTKGFWMLETEVT
;
A
#
# COMPACT_ATOMS: atom_id res chain seq x y z
N MET A 1 -11.49 61.83 15.39
CA MET A 1 -11.57 60.42 15.80
C MET A 1 -11.90 59.59 14.57
N SER A 2 -10.89 59.29 13.76
CA SER A 2 -11.01 58.31 12.67
C SER A 2 -10.71 56.95 13.30
N GLN A 3 -11.71 56.06 13.25
CA GLN A 3 -11.50 54.64 13.53
C GLN A 3 -10.64 54.07 12.41
N ASP A 4 -9.36 53.91 12.69
CA ASP A 4 -8.47 53.11 11.87
C ASP A 4 -8.95 51.66 11.96
N PHE A 5 -9.65 51.21 10.92
CA PHE A 5 -9.79 49.80 10.60
C PHE A 5 -8.38 49.21 10.52
N VAL A 6 -7.96 48.55 11.59
CA VAL A 6 -6.76 47.70 11.59
C VAL A 6 -7.07 46.58 10.61
N ASN A 7 -6.65 46.78 9.37
CA ASN A 7 -6.43 45.70 8.41
C ASN A 7 -5.56 44.67 9.14
N SER A 8 -6.16 43.52 9.47
CA SER A 8 -5.45 42.34 9.93
C SER A 8 -4.51 41.92 8.81
N ARG A 9 -3.30 42.49 8.77
CA ARG A 9 -2.22 41.98 7.92
C ARG A 9 -2.02 40.53 8.33
N SER A 10 -2.39 39.61 7.45
CA SER A 10 -1.99 38.21 7.55
C SER A 10 -0.48 38.18 7.79
N PHE A 11 -0.04 37.58 8.88
CA PHE A 11 1.38 37.39 9.14
C PHE A 11 1.96 36.53 8.01
N GLU A 12 2.73 37.13 7.12
CA GLU A 12 3.47 36.44 6.07
C GLU A 12 4.85 36.08 6.59
N LEU A 13 5.23 34.80 6.48
CA LEU A 13 6.60 34.39 6.77
C LEU A 13 7.52 34.86 5.64
N GLU A 14 8.60 35.54 6.01
CA GLU A 14 9.66 35.94 5.09
C GLU A 14 10.99 35.26 5.44
N GLN A 15 11.87 35.14 4.45
CA GLN A 15 13.24 34.67 4.65
C GLN A 15 13.98 35.53 5.70
N GLY A 16 14.71 34.88 6.60
CA GLY A 16 15.44 35.51 7.70
C GLY A 16 14.61 35.74 8.97
N THR A 17 13.28 35.58 8.90
CA THR A 17 12.38 35.67 10.06
C THR A 17 12.76 34.63 11.11
N LEU A 18 12.82 35.03 12.39
CA LEU A 18 12.83 34.08 13.49
C LEU A 18 11.39 33.71 13.88
N PHE A 19 11.11 32.42 13.91
CA PHE A 19 9.78 31.85 14.03
C PHE A 19 9.69 30.79 15.15
N GLY A 20 8.48 30.51 15.63
CA GLY A 20 8.21 29.55 16.70
C GLY A 20 8.14 30.18 18.09
N LYS A 21 7.80 29.38 19.10
CA LYS A 21 7.41 29.85 20.44
C LYS A 21 8.49 30.70 21.12
N ASN A 22 9.78 30.37 20.91
CA ASN A 22 10.91 31.13 21.45
C ASN A 22 11.80 31.73 20.36
N ASN A 23 11.30 31.89 19.12
CA ASN A 23 12.10 32.35 17.98
C ASN A 23 13.31 31.45 17.66
N ASP A 24 13.17 30.15 17.93
CA ASP A 24 14.24 29.13 17.76
C ASP A 24 14.51 28.78 16.28
N TYR A 25 13.62 29.16 15.36
CA TYR A 25 13.67 28.79 13.95
C TYR A 25 13.94 29.98 13.04
N LYS A 26 15.13 30.03 12.44
CA LYS A 26 15.43 31.01 11.39
C LYS A 26 14.94 30.48 10.04
N ILE A 27 13.97 31.15 9.44
CA ILE A 27 13.42 30.80 8.13
C ILE A 27 14.47 31.05 7.05
N ILE A 28 14.73 30.05 6.20
CA ILE A 28 15.73 30.11 5.15
C ILE A 28 15.08 30.29 3.78
N GLU A 29 14.15 29.40 3.42
CA GLU A 29 13.47 29.48 2.13
C GLU A 29 12.12 28.75 2.17
N LYS A 30 11.23 29.09 1.24
CA LYS A 30 9.96 28.39 1.06
C LYS A 30 10.18 27.16 0.20
N LEU A 31 9.88 25.97 0.73
CA LEU A 31 10.01 24.70 0.00
C LEU A 31 8.75 24.39 -0.82
N LYS A 32 7.56 24.67 -0.27
CA LYS A 32 6.29 24.37 -0.92
C LYS A 32 5.15 25.25 -0.41
N ASN A 33 4.18 25.53 -1.28
CA ASN A 33 2.90 26.13 -0.95
C ASN A 33 1.77 25.25 -1.51
N GLY A 34 0.74 24.93 -0.71
CA GLY A 34 -0.39 24.12 -1.17
C GLY A 34 -1.54 24.06 -0.16
N GLY A 35 -2.64 23.41 -0.52
CA GLY A 35 -3.87 23.32 0.31
C GLY A 35 -3.70 22.61 1.66
N MET A 36 -2.54 21.97 1.91
CA MET A 36 -2.20 21.31 3.18
C MET A 36 -1.33 22.20 4.11
N GLY A 37 -1.08 23.45 3.72
CA GLY A 37 -0.28 24.40 4.49
C GLY A 37 1.00 24.83 3.77
N GLU A 38 1.84 25.57 4.49
CA GLU A 38 3.09 26.12 3.96
C GLU A 38 4.28 25.36 4.53
N VAL A 39 5.21 24.98 3.66
CA VAL A 39 6.41 24.23 4.05
C VAL A 39 7.64 25.09 3.81
N TRP A 40 8.43 25.26 4.86
CA TRP A 40 9.60 26.12 4.89
C TRP A 40 10.83 25.33 5.33
N LEU A 41 11.98 25.64 4.73
CA LEU A 41 13.27 25.26 5.27
C LEU A 41 13.64 26.26 6.34
N ALA A 42 14.04 25.78 7.51
CA ALA A 42 14.50 26.60 8.61
C ALA A 42 15.80 26.05 9.20
N GLU A 43 16.50 26.91 9.93
CA GLU A 43 17.67 26.56 10.72
C GLU A 43 17.35 26.71 12.20
N LYS A 44 17.70 25.69 12.99
CA LYS A 44 17.63 25.71 14.45
C LYS A 44 19.04 25.78 15.00
N GLU A 45 19.33 26.79 15.81
CA GLU A 45 20.58 26.88 16.55
C GLU A 45 20.43 26.12 17.87
N GLU A 46 21.28 25.11 18.07
CA GLU A 46 21.31 24.29 19.28
C GLU A 46 22.65 24.49 19.97
N THR A 47 22.62 24.69 21.29
CA THR A 47 23.83 24.70 22.10
C THR A 47 24.15 23.27 22.52
N LEU A 48 25.24 22.72 22.01
CA LEU A 48 25.71 21.38 22.36
C LEU A 48 26.19 21.35 23.81
N ALA A 49 26.22 20.15 24.42
CA ALA A 49 26.65 19.95 25.81
C ALA A 49 28.08 20.44 26.11
N ASN A 50 28.92 20.62 25.08
CA ASN A 50 30.27 21.16 25.18
C ASN A 50 30.31 22.71 25.05
N GLY A 51 29.17 23.39 25.07
CA GLY A 51 29.04 24.85 24.91
C GLY A 51 29.17 25.34 23.46
N LYS A 52 29.38 24.45 22.48
CA LYS A 52 29.49 24.84 21.07
C LYS A 52 28.10 25.00 20.46
N LYS A 53 27.88 26.11 19.75
CA LYS A 53 26.68 26.33 18.94
C LYS A 53 26.75 25.50 17.66
N SER A 54 25.69 24.77 17.37
CA SER A 54 25.52 23.96 16.16
C SER A 54 24.22 24.35 15.48
N THR A 55 24.25 24.54 14.17
CA THR A 55 23.06 24.85 13.37
C THR A 55 22.58 23.59 12.68
N SER A 56 21.33 23.19 12.88
CA SER A 56 20.70 22.08 12.18
C SER A 56 19.61 22.58 11.24
N LYS A 57 19.52 22.00 10.05
CA LYS A 57 18.44 22.28 9.10
C LYS A 57 17.21 21.44 9.45
N VAL A 58 16.06 22.09 9.44
CA VAL A 58 14.76 21.49 9.74
C VAL A 58 13.72 21.92 8.71
N VAL A 59 12.70 21.10 8.54
CA VAL A 59 11.52 21.45 7.75
C VAL A 59 10.41 21.86 8.69
N LEU A 60 9.91 23.08 8.49
CA LEU A 60 8.82 23.68 9.24
C LEU A 60 7.55 23.68 8.38
N LYS A 61 6.56 22.91 8.80
CA LYS A 61 5.25 22.84 8.14
C LYS A 61 4.23 23.61 8.95
N LEU A 62 3.75 24.73 8.41
CA LEU A 62 2.67 25.53 8.96
C LEU A 62 1.33 24.99 8.53
N LEU A 63 0.53 24.55 9.50
CA LEU A 63 -0.82 24.10 9.25
C LEU A 63 -1.72 25.29 8.86
N PRO A 64 -2.74 25.09 8.00
CA PRO A 64 -3.70 26.13 7.68
C PRO A 64 -4.35 26.70 8.95
N LYS A 65 -4.67 28.00 8.95
CA LYS A 65 -5.43 28.60 10.04
C LYS A 65 -6.86 28.05 10.00
N SER A 66 -7.40 27.64 11.15
CA SER A 66 -8.83 27.33 11.26
C SER A 66 -9.62 28.59 10.91
N GLN A 67 -10.59 28.50 10.00
CA GLN A 67 -11.40 29.67 9.60
C GLN A 67 -12.53 29.97 10.58
N ASN A 68 -12.69 29.16 11.62
CA ASN A 68 -13.80 29.25 12.56
C ASN A 68 -13.37 29.80 13.93
N ASN A 69 -14.38 30.17 14.72
CA ASN A 69 -14.37 30.78 16.05
C ASN A 69 -13.33 30.18 17.02
N ASP A 70 -12.94 30.95 18.05
CA ASP A 70 -11.93 30.59 19.07
C ASP A 70 -12.12 29.20 19.73
N GLN A 71 -13.36 28.71 19.82
CA GLN A 71 -13.66 27.38 20.34
C GLN A 71 -13.19 26.24 19.43
N ASP A 72 -13.28 26.41 18.11
CA ASP A 72 -12.83 25.41 17.13
C ASP A 72 -11.30 25.34 17.09
N GLU A 73 -10.62 26.46 17.36
CA GLU A 73 -9.16 26.51 17.49
C GLU A 73 -8.65 25.75 18.72
N ALA A 74 -9.33 25.88 19.87
CA ALA A 74 -8.99 25.12 21.08
C ALA A 74 -9.16 23.61 20.88
N ILE A 75 -10.24 23.18 20.23
CA ILE A 75 -10.49 21.78 19.88
C ILE A 75 -9.43 21.27 18.89
N ALA A 76 -9.09 22.07 17.88
CA ALA A 76 -8.02 21.74 16.93
C ALA A 76 -6.66 21.57 17.65
N ARG A 77 -6.37 22.42 18.64
CA ARG A 77 -5.14 22.36 19.46
C ARG A 77 -5.04 21.07 20.28
N GLU A 78 -6.10 20.71 20.97
CA GLU A 78 -6.13 19.49 21.80
C GLU A 78 -5.97 18.25 20.92
N ARG A 79 -6.64 18.21 19.77
CA ARG A 79 -6.54 17.12 18.81
C ARG A 79 -5.16 17.02 18.19
N PHE A 80 -4.59 18.13 17.74
CA PHE A 80 -3.23 18.16 17.21
C PHE A 80 -2.21 17.61 18.21
N SER A 81 -2.33 18.02 19.48
CA SER A 81 -1.47 17.51 20.56
C SER A 81 -1.65 16.00 20.74
N ARG A 82 -2.90 15.52 20.77
CA ARG A 82 -3.20 14.08 20.90
C ARG A 82 -2.66 13.25 19.72
N GLU A 83 -2.77 13.77 18.50
CA GLU A 83 -2.27 13.11 17.30
C GLU A 83 -0.75 13.08 17.25
N TYR A 84 -0.08 14.15 17.70
CA TYR A 84 1.37 14.18 17.85
C TYR A 84 1.85 13.13 18.88
N GLU A 85 1.14 12.99 20.00
CA GLU A 85 1.46 11.99 21.03
C GLU A 85 1.43 10.55 20.51
N LEU A 86 0.56 10.24 19.54
CA LEU A 86 0.51 8.92 18.89
C LEU A 86 1.72 8.65 18.00
N VAL A 87 2.33 9.68 17.42
CA VAL A 87 3.42 9.53 16.44
C VAL A 87 4.80 9.77 17.02
N LYS A 88 4.94 10.51 18.13
CA LYS A 88 6.24 10.92 18.69
C LYS A 88 7.15 9.76 19.12
N ASN A 89 6.55 8.63 19.52
CA ASN A 89 7.27 7.46 20.01
C ASN A 89 7.52 6.40 18.93
N LEU A 90 7.01 6.63 17.72
CA LEU A 90 7.27 5.73 16.60
C LEU A 90 8.76 5.78 16.26
N GLN A 91 9.35 4.64 15.95
CA GLN A 91 10.75 4.54 15.52
C GLN A 91 10.85 3.53 14.40
N HIS A 92 11.20 4.02 13.21
CA HIS A 92 11.39 3.16 12.05
C HIS A 92 12.42 3.77 11.11
N GLN A 93 13.31 2.94 10.57
CA GLN A 93 14.40 3.41 9.71
C GLN A 93 13.92 4.06 8.39
N ASN A 94 12.70 3.78 7.96
CA ASN A 94 12.13 4.31 6.71
C ASN A 94 11.02 5.36 6.95
N ILE A 95 10.97 5.99 8.14
CA ILE A 95 9.99 7.03 8.48
C ILE A 95 10.71 8.26 9.03
N CYS A 96 10.40 9.44 8.51
CA CYS A 96 10.88 10.73 9.02
C CYS A 96 9.91 11.28 10.06
N LEU A 97 10.27 11.16 11.33
CA LEU A 97 9.40 11.53 12.45
C LEU A 97 9.38 13.05 12.67
N ALA A 98 8.26 13.53 13.21
CA ALA A 98 8.18 14.88 13.74
C ALA A 98 9.08 15.02 14.97
N ARG A 99 10.05 15.94 14.92
CA ARG A 99 10.90 16.28 16.06
C ARG A 99 10.08 16.92 17.16
N GLU A 100 9.27 17.89 16.79
CA GLU A 100 8.48 18.68 17.71
C GLU A 100 7.31 19.34 16.99
N THR A 101 6.37 19.81 17.79
CA THR A 101 5.21 20.58 17.35
C THR A 101 5.05 21.80 18.23
N GLY A 102 4.51 22.88 17.66
CA GLY A 102 4.23 24.06 18.43
C GLY A 102 3.13 24.92 17.82
N SER A 103 2.84 26.02 18.51
CA SER A 103 2.01 27.11 18.02
C SER A 103 2.82 28.39 18.07
N ASP A 104 2.66 29.25 17.08
CA ASP A 104 3.24 30.60 17.09
C ASP A 104 2.12 31.63 17.30
N GLU A 105 2.29 32.48 18.32
CA GLU A 105 1.27 33.45 18.74
C GLU A 105 1.10 34.60 17.74
N ARG A 106 2.11 34.91 16.92
CA ARG A 106 2.01 35.99 15.92
C ARG A 106 1.15 35.54 14.74
N SER A 107 1.38 34.32 14.27
CA SER A 107 0.65 33.72 13.15
C SER A 107 -0.68 33.10 13.57
N GLN A 108 -0.87 32.77 14.86
CA GLN A 108 -2.00 31.98 15.37
C GLN A 108 -2.14 30.66 14.58
N ARG A 109 -1.00 30.01 14.31
CA ARG A 109 -0.93 28.77 13.54
C ARG A 109 -0.08 27.72 14.25
N PHE A 110 -0.49 26.47 14.08
CA PHE A 110 0.29 25.32 14.47
C PHE A 110 1.38 25.04 13.44
N TYR A 111 2.52 24.56 13.91
CA TYR A 111 3.59 24.08 13.07
C TYR A 111 4.11 22.73 13.54
N ILE A 112 4.60 21.95 12.58
CA ILE A 112 5.30 20.69 12.79
C ILE A 112 6.73 20.86 12.30
N ILE A 113 7.69 20.42 13.12
CA ILE A 113 9.11 20.42 12.77
C ILE A 113 9.54 18.97 12.50
N THR A 114 10.22 18.77 11.37
CA THR A 114 10.84 17.49 11.00
C THR A 114 12.28 17.73 10.59
N ASP A 115 13.08 16.66 10.55
CA ASP A 115 14.44 16.69 10.02
C ASP A 115 14.43 17.13 8.55
N TYR A 116 15.37 17.99 8.16
CA TYR A 116 15.62 18.20 6.75
C TYR A 116 16.33 16.98 6.15
N VAL A 117 15.59 16.24 5.33
CA VAL A 117 16.07 15.02 4.70
C VAL A 117 16.87 15.37 3.44
N VAL A 118 18.18 15.14 3.48
CA VAL A 118 19.05 15.32 2.31
C VAL A 118 18.80 14.18 1.32
N GLY A 119 18.27 14.52 0.15
CA GLY A 119 17.95 13.55 -0.90
C GLY A 119 17.07 14.19 -1.97
N MET A 120 16.34 13.35 -2.69
CA MET A 120 15.35 13.77 -3.69
C MET A 120 14.07 12.97 -3.53
N THR A 121 12.95 13.47 -4.00
CA THR A 121 11.69 12.72 -3.97
C THR A 121 11.76 11.49 -4.88
N LEU A 122 10.94 10.47 -4.62
CA LEU A 122 10.82 9.30 -5.49
C LEU A 122 10.39 9.72 -6.89
N ARG A 123 9.59 10.78 -7.03
CA ARG A 123 9.27 11.39 -8.34
C ARG A 123 10.54 11.78 -9.09
N LYS A 124 11.35 12.66 -8.51
CA LYS A 124 12.57 13.14 -9.15
C LYS A 124 13.57 12.01 -9.41
N TRP A 125 13.72 11.11 -8.43
CA TRP A 125 14.56 9.92 -8.59
C TRP A 125 14.10 9.03 -9.76
N SER A 126 12.78 8.90 -9.95
CA SER A 126 12.21 8.12 -11.04
C SER A 126 12.44 8.77 -12.40
N GLU A 127 12.38 10.10 -12.48
CA GLU A 127 12.63 10.89 -13.70
C GLU A 127 14.11 10.83 -14.10
N ASP A 128 15.02 10.77 -13.13
CA ASP A 128 16.47 10.60 -13.35
C ASP A 128 16.85 9.17 -13.80
N GLN A 129 15.93 8.21 -13.81
CA GLN A 129 16.22 6.85 -14.29
C GLN A 129 16.28 6.79 -15.83
N PRO A 130 17.28 6.10 -16.41
CA PRO A 130 17.40 5.95 -17.86
C PRO A 130 16.21 5.20 -18.49
N ASP A 131 15.56 4.35 -17.70
CA ASP A 131 14.39 3.55 -18.07
C ASP A 131 13.04 4.23 -17.75
N HIS A 132 13.04 5.47 -17.23
CA HIS A 132 11.83 6.19 -16.77
C HIS A 132 10.66 6.11 -17.75
N GLU A 133 10.84 6.55 -19.01
CA GLU A 133 9.75 6.62 -19.98
C GLU A 133 9.11 5.27 -20.32
N ASN A 134 9.87 4.19 -20.16
CA ASN A 134 9.43 2.82 -20.46
C ASN A 134 9.07 2.03 -19.18
N GLY A 135 9.13 2.67 -18.02
CA GLY A 135 9.00 2.04 -16.72
C GLY A 135 10.31 1.50 -16.17
N ILE A 136 10.47 1.63 -14.86
CA ILE A 136 11.67 1.23 -14.14
C ILE A 136 11.66 -0.29 -13.92
N SER A 137 12.83 -0.91 -14.10
CA SER A 137 12.99 -2.36 -13.91
C SER A 137 12.51 -2.84 -12.53
N PRO A 138 11.70 -3.93 -12.46
CA PRO A 138 11.25 -4.52 -11.19
C PRO A 138 12.37 -4.82 -10.20
N LYS A 139 13.57 -5.17 -10.69
CA LYS A 139 14.74 -5.43 -9.83
C LYS A 139 15.19 -4.20 -9.03
N LYS A 140 15.06 -2.99 -9.61
CA LYS A 140 15.40 -1.74 -8.92
C LYS A 140 14.31 -1.33 -7.91
N LEU A 141 13.04 -1.60 -8.26
CA LEU A 141 11.90 -1.18 -7.45
C LEU A 141 11.67 -2.08 -6.23
N LEU A 142 11.89 -3.40 -6.35
CA LEU A 142 11.66 -4.35 -5.26
C LEU A 142 12.26 -3.92 -3.90
N PRO A 143 13.57 -3.60 -3.77
CA PRO A 143 14.15 -3.21 -2.48
C PRO A 143 13.56 -1.90 -1.92
N ILE A 144 13.14 -0.98 -2.79
CA ILE A 144 12.51 0.28 -2.39
C ILE A 144 11.10 0.00 -1.84
N PHE A 145 10.29 -0.75 -2.59
CA PHE A 145 8.91 -1.03 -2.21
C PHE A 145 8.79 -1.95 -0.99
N LEU A 146 9.74 -2.87 -0.77
CA LEU A 146 9.79 -3.65 0.46
C LEU A 146 10.00 -2.77 1.69
N GLN A 147 10.92 -1.79 1.61
CA GLN A 147 11.18 -0.85 2.71
C GLN A 147 9.99 0.09 2.98
N ILE A 148 9.33 0.57 1.93
CA ILE A 148 8.14 1.42 2.07
C ILE A 148 6.97 0.62 2.66
N ALA A 149 6.74 -0.60 2.18
CA ALA A 149 5.67 -1.45 2.69
C ALA A 149 5.87 -1.82 4.16
N ASP A 150 7.12 -2.11 4.57
CA ASP A 150 7.48 -2.37 5.96
C ASP A 150 7.18 -1.16 6.87
N ALA A 151 7.51 0.05 6.37
CA ALA A 151 7.24 1.29 7.07
C ALA A 151 5.74 1.57 7.23
N LEU A 152 4.94 1.36 6.17
CA LEU A 152 3.49 1.55 6.22
C LEU A 152 2.84 0.52 7.16
N ASP A 153 3.22 -0.76 7.05
CA ASP A 153 2.72 -1.81 7.95
C ASP A 153 3.11 -1.54 9.41
N TYR A 154 4.28 -0.94 9.66
CA TYR A 154 4.69 -0.48 10.99
C TYR A 154 3.77 0.64 11.51
N LEU A 155 3.43 1.64 10.68
CA LEU A 155 2.46 2.67 11.06
C LEU A 155 1.10 2.05 11.40
N HIS A 156 0.59 1.16 10.54
CA HIS A 156 -0.73 0.55 10.69
C HIS A 156 -0.83 -0.28 11.97
N LYS A 157 0.22 -1.03 12.32
CA LYS A 157 0.29 -1.78 13.58
C LYS A 157 0.24 -0.89 14.82
N ASN A 158 0.69 0.36 14.72
CA ASN A 158 0.62 1.35 15.78
C ASN A 158 -0.64 2.24 15.70
N GLY A 159 -1.63 1.88 14.87
CA GLY A 159 -2.89 2.61 14.75
C GLY A 159 -2.77 3.94 14.01
N VAL A 160 -1.71 4.13 13.23
CA VAL A 160 -1.45 5.33 12.44
C VAL A 160 -1.54 5.00 10.96
N MET A 161 -2.21 5.84 10.18
CA MET A 161 -2.23 5.77 8.72
C MET A 161 -1.49 6.96 8.14
N HIS A 162 -0.90 6.80 6.95
CA HIS A 162 -0.21 7.88 6.27
C HIS A 162 -1.16 8.81 5.52
N ARG A 163 -2.13 8.26 4.77
CA ARG A 163 -3.23 8.94 4.04
C ARG A 163 -2.85 9.82 2.85
N ASP A 164 -1.57 10.06 2.64
CA ASP A 164 -1.04 10.85 1.52
C ASP A 164 0.20 10.17 0.91
N VAL A 165 0.13 8.84 0.72
CA VAL A 165 1.22 8.09 0.09
C VAL A 165 1.30 8.46 -1.39
N LYS A 166 2.44 9.04 -1.79
CA LYS A 166 2.72 9.47 -3.16
C LYS A 166 4.21 9.64 -3.40
N PRO A 167 4.69 9.70 -4.66
CA PRO A 167 6.12 9.82 -4.94
C PRO A 167 6.77 11.08 -4.35
N GLU A 168 6.01 12.17 -4.15
CA GLU A 168 6.47 13.41 -3.54
C GLU A 168 6.73 13.28 -2.04
N ASN A 169 6.04 12.35 -1.36
CA ASN A 169 6.16 12.13 0.09
C ASN A 169 7.08 10.93 0.42
N ILE A 170 7.82 10.44 -0.57
CA ILE A 170 8.83 9.40 -0.39
C ILE A 170 10.18 10.02 -0.76
N MET A 171 11.03 10.25 0.22
CA MET A 171 12.38 10.76 0.01
C MET A 171 13.35 9.61 -0.27
N MET A 172 14.02 9.68 -1.40
CA MET A 172 15.10 8.79 -1.78
C MET A 172 16.40 9.35 -1.22
N THR A 173 16.92 8.65 -0.21
CA THR A 173 18.17 8.95 0.49
C THR A 173 19.20 7.87 0.23
N GLY A 174 20.44 8.08 0.64
CA GLY A 174 21.52 7.11 0.43
C GLY A 174 22.16 7.20 -0.96
N ARG A 175 22.97 6.19 -1.29
CA ARG A 175 23.73 6.16 -2.55
C ARG A 175 22.90 5.58 -3.69
N SER A 176 23.25 5.89 -4.94
CA SER A 176 22.56 5.37 -6.13
C SER A 176 22.52 3.83 -6.20
N ASP A 177 23.51 3.15 -5.62
CA ASP A 177 23.63 1.69 -5.55
C ASP A 177 22.89 1.04 -4.37
N ALA A 178 22.43 1.82 -3.37
CA ALA A 178 21.35 1.42 -2.46
C ALA A 178 20.51 2.61 -2.03
N PRO A 179 19.44 2.87 -2.80
CA PRO A 179 18.44 3.84 -2.39
C PRO A 179 17.76 3.38 -1.09
N ARG A 180 17.65 4.31 -0.14
CA ARG A 180 16.86 4.18 1.08
C ARG A 180 15.66 5.12 0.98
N PRO A 181 14.43 4.59 0.79
CA PRO A 181 13.23 5.41 0.86
C PRO A 181 12.94 5.80 2.31
N LEU A 182 12.48 7.03 2.50
CA LEU A 182 12.05 7.57 3.77
C LEU A 182 10.69 8.22 3.57
N LEU A 183 9.66 7.74 4.26
CA LEU A 183 8.34 8.34 4.25
C LEU A 183 8.37 9.66 5.04
N ILE A 184 7.85 10.72 4.44
CA ILE A 184 7.71 12.05 5.04
C ILE A 184 6.24 12.46 5.06
N ASP A 185 5.89 13.50 5.81
CA ASP A 185 4.57 14.14 5.75
C ASP A 185 3.37 13.21 6.07
N PHE A 186 3.52 12.28 7.02
CA PHE A 186 2.43 11.38 7.38
C PHE A 186 1.44 11.96 8.40
N GLY A 187 0.14 11.76 8.14
CA GLY A 187 -0.95 11.62 9.12
C GLY A 187 -1.42 12.84 9.94
N ILE A 188 -0.55 13.79 10.29
CA ILE A 188 -0.95 14.83 11.26
C ILE A 188 -1.91 15.85 10.62
N SER A 189 -1.71 16.21 9.35
CA SER A 189 -2.54 17.25 8.69
C SER A 189 -3.96 16.78 8.36
N ASP A 190 -4.16 15.52 7.97
CA ASP A 190 -5.47 15.02 7.52
C ASP A 190 -6.35 14.50 8.68
N ARG A 191 -5.77 13.99 9.77
CA ARG A 191 -6.52 13.60 10.99
C ARG A 191 -7.15 14.80 11.71
N ILE A 192 -6.52 15.97 11.60
CA ILE A 192 -7.06 17.23 12.10
C ILE A 192 -8.26 17.68 11.25
N ARG A 193 -8.21 17.51 9.92
CA ARG A 193 -9.31 17.89 9.01
C ARG A 193 -10.51 16.96 9.10
N GLU A 194 -10.28 15.65 9.16
CA GLU A 194 -11.35 14.63 9.21
C GLU A 194 -12.37 14.89 10.31
N ASN A 195 -11.98 15.50 11.45
CA ASN A 195 -12.91 15.74 12.55
C ASN A 195 -13.37 17.19 12.70
N ILE A 196 -12.80 18.14 11.94
CA ILE A 196 -13.32 19.52 11.84
C ILE A 196 -14.46 19.55 10.80
N GLU A 197 -14.40 18.68 9.79
CA GLU A 197 -15.36 18.66 8.67
C GLU A 197 -16.55 17.69 8.86
N ILE A 198 -16.65 16.94 9.97
CA ILE A 198 -17.85 16.13 10.30
C ILE A 198 -19.12 17.01 10.46
N ALA A 199 -18.98 18.34 10.59
CA ALA A 199 -20.09 19.28 10.62
C ALA A 199 -20.64 19.70 9.23
N GLY A 200 -20.06 19.26 8.11
CA GLY A 200 -20.58 19.63 6.78
C GLY A 200 -19.99 18.77 5.67
N ALA A 201 -20.87 18.11 4.91
CA ALA A 201 -20.52 17.30 3.75
C ALA A 201 -19.64 18.08 2.76
N VAL A 202 -18.34 17.77 2.75
CA VAL A 202 -17.36 18.39 1.86
C VAL A 202 -16.83 17.32 0.90
N THR A 203 -17.18 17.48 -0.38
CA THR A 203 -16.52 16.79 -1.50
C THR A 203 -15.13 17.37 -1.72
N ALA A 204 -14.23 16.61 -2.36
CA ALA A 204 -12.84 16.99 -2.68
C ALA A 204 -12.65 18.38 -3.32
N ALA A 205 -13.72 19.03 -3.80
CA ALA A 205 -13.74 20.40 -4.29
C ALA A 205 -13.65 21.47 -3.17
N ASN A 206 -14.24 21.26 -1.98
CA ASN A 206 -14.22 22.29 -0.92
C ASN A 206 -12.96 22.20 -0.04
N LEU A 207 -12.09 21.20 -0.23
CA LEU A 207 -10.81 21.08 0.47
C LEU A 207 -9.76 22.14 0.04
N GLY A 208 -10.11 23.04 -0.89
CA GLY A 208 -9.22 24.11 -1.34
C GLY A 208 -7.93 23.60 -1.98
N ILE A 209 -7.92 22.35 -2.46
CA ILE A 209 -6.80 21.78 -3.22
C ILE A 209 -6.89 22.37 -4.63
N PRO A 210 -5.96 23.24 -5.04
CA PRO A 210 -5.92 23.72 -6.42
C PRO A 210 -5.62 22.51 -7.31
N GLY A 211 -6.62 22.03 -8.05
CA GLY A 211 -6.53 20.81 -8.86
C GLY A 211 -7.19 19.60 -8.18
N GLY A 212 -8.50 19.45 -8.37
CA GLY A 212 -9.32 18.40 -7.77
C GLY A 212 -8.81 16.97 -8.06
N THR A 213 -8.90 16.14 -7.03
CA THR A 213 -8.57 14.70 -7.00
C THR A 213 -7.09 14.37 -7.18
N HIS A 214 -6.42 14.04 -6.07
CA HIS A 214 -5.06 13.52 -6.09
C HIS A 214 -5.06 12.09 -6.68
N PRO A 215 -4.23 11.77 -7.69
CA PRO A 215 -4.33 10.53 -8.45
C PRO A 215 -4.13 9.23 -7.65
N TYR A 216 -3.58 9.34 -6.45
CA TYR A 216 -3.24 8.22 -5.58
C TYR A 216 -4.31 7.99 -4.50
N MET A 217 -5.32 8.87 -4.43
CA MET A 217 -6.37 8.83 -3.42
C MET A 217 -7.36 7.70 -3.74
N PRO A 218 -7.62 6.78 -2.80
CA PRO A 218 -8.57 5.70 -3.02
C PRO A 218 -10.03 6.19 -2.90
N PRO A 219 -11.01 5.45 -3.45
CA PRO A 219 -12.42 5.85 -3.42
C PRO A 219 -12.96 6.10 -2.02
N GLU A 220 -12.63 5.27 -1.04
CA GLU A 220 -13.08 5.46 0.34
C GLU A 220 -12.57 6.75 0.98
N GLN A 221 -11.42 7.28 0.55
CA GLN A 221 -10.91 8.56 1.03
C GLN A 221 -11.58 9.73 0.30
N ILE A 222 -11.89 9.59 -1.00
CA ILE A 222 -12.66 10.58 -1.78
C ILE A 222 -14.09 10.71 -1.24
N ASP A 223 -14.69 9.59 -0.87
CA ASP A 223 -16.06 9.49 -0.37
C ASP A 223 -16.16 9.75 1.14
N CYS A 224 -15.05 10.07 1.82
CA CYS A 224 -14.97 10.24 3.28
C CYS A 224 -15.54 9.03 4.07
N ARG A 225 -15.38 7.81 3.54
CA ARG A 225 -15.75 6.55 4.20
C ARG A 225 -14.67 6.12 5.20
N ALA A 226 -14.99 5.11 6.02
CA ALA A 226 -14.04 4.56 6.98
C ALA A 226 -12.76 4.06 6.28
N GLN A 227 -11.61 4.50 6.78
CA GLN A 227 -10.28 4.20 6.26
C GLN A 227 -9.54 3.25 7.22
N ASP A 228 -8.79 2.31 6.66
CA ASP A 228 -7.84 1.46 7.39
C ASP A 228 -6.50 1.41 6.62
N GLY A 229 -5.56 0.56 7.04
CA GLY A 229 -4.26 0.43 6.37
C GLY A 229 -4.33 0.11 4.86
N ARG A 230 -5.48 -0.35 4.37
CA ARG A 230 -5.71 -0.67 2.94
C ARG A 230 -5.88 0.59 2.10
N THR A 231 -6.16 1.73 2.72
CA THR A 231 -6.13 3.06 2.09
C THR A 231 -4.71 3.37 1.60
N ASP A 232 -3.71 3.22 2.46
CA ASP A 232 -2.29 3.42 2.10
C ASP A 232 -1.79 2.34 1.14
N GLN A 233 -2.31 1.11 1.25
CA GLN A 233 -1.97 0.02 0.34
C GLN A 233 -2.42 0.29 -1.11
N PHE A 234 -3.59 0.89 -1.29
CA PHE A 234 -4.05 1.32 -2.61
C PHE A 234 -3.13 2.40 -3.19
N ALA A 235 -2.83 3.41 -2.39
CA ALA A 235 -1.94 4.50 -2.79
C ALA A 235 -0.52 3.98 -3.14
N LEU A 236 0.02 3.05 -2.35
CA LEU A 236 1.28 2.36 -2.66
C LEU A 236 1.22 1.60 -3.99
N ALA A 237 0.09 0.96 -4.30
CA ALA A 237 -0.09 0.25 -5.56
C ALA A 237 -0.15 1.20 -6.77
N MET A 238 -0.73 2.39 -6.59
CA MET A 238 -0.70 3.46 -7.59
C MET A 238 0.72 3.96 -7.85
N VAL A 239 1.51 4.16 -6.79
CA VAL A 239 2.94 4.49 -6.91
C VAL A 239 3.68 3.38 -7.66
N LEU A 240 3.47 2.11 -7.31
CA LEU A 240 4.12 0.99 -7.99
C LEU A 240 3.75 0.93 -9.48
N TYR A 241 2.47 1.12 -9.79
CA TYR A 241 1.99 1.14 -11.17
C TYR A 241 2.69 2.24 -11.98
N GLU A 242 2.75 3.47 -11.45
CA GLU A 242 3.44 4.58 -12.11
C GLU A 242 4.92 4.26 -12.35
N MET A 243 5.63 3.75 -11.33
CA MET A 243 7.05 3.43 -11.46
C MET A 243 7.31 2.33 -12.50
N LEU A 244 6.44 1.31 -12.58
CA LEU A 244 6.56 0.22 -13.56
C LEU A 244 6.12 0.62 -14.97
N ASN A 245 5.25 1.62 -15.10
CA ASN A 245 4.69 2.05 -16.37
C ASN A 245 5.37 3.32 -16.93
N GLY A 246 6.15 4.02 -16.10
CA GLY A 246 6.86 5.26 -16.43
C GLY A 246 6.00 6.51 -16.41
N LYS A 247 4.71 6.39 -16.76
CA LYS A 247 3.76 7.51 -16.81
C LYS A 247 2.46 7.15 -16.11
N PHE A 248 1.87 8.17 -15.49
CA PHE A 248 0.50 8.14 -15.00
C PHE A 248 -0.50 8.21 -16.18
N PRO A 249 -1.69 7.59 -16.12
CA PRO A 249 -2.71 7.74 -17.15
C PRO A 249 -3.22 9.19 -17.16
N ARG A 250 -2.66 10.03 -18.06
CA ARG A 250 -2.85 11.50 -18.10
C ARG A 250 -4.30 11.98 -18.26
N GLU A 251 -5.26 11.12 -18.60
CA GLU A 251 -6.65 11.50 -18.93
C GLU A 251 -7.69 11.11 -17.87
N THR A 252 -7.35 11.20 -16.59
CA THR A 252 -8.22 10.62 -15.54
C THR A 252 -8.49 11.60 -14.38
N PHE A 253 -9.00 12.78 -14.72
CA PHE A 253 -9.56 13.74 -13.75
C PHE A 253 -10.90 13.27 -13.12
N PHE A 254 -11.48 12.15 -13.60
CA PHE A 254 -12.64 11.52 -12.98
C PHE A 254 -12.24 10.15 -12.42
N ALA A 255 -12.32 10.00 -11.10
CA ALA A 255 -11.96 8.78 -10.36
C ALA A 255 -12.61 7.50 -10.95
N GLY A 256 -13.82 7.60 -11.50
CA GLY A 256 -14.51 6.48 -12.15
C GLY A 256 -13.84 5.93 -13.43
N ASN A 257 -13.15 6.78 -14.19
CA ASN A 257 -12.44 6.38 -15.42
C ASN A 257 -10.97 6.00 -15.17
N MET A 258 -10.38 6.42 -14.04
CA MET A 258 -8.99 6.12 -13.68
C MET A 258 -8.74 4.62 -13.55
N LEU A 259 -9.52 3.97 -12.69
CA LEU A 259 -9.41 2.53 -12.44
C LEU A 259 -9.68 1.71 -13.70
N ARG A 260 -10.68 2.11 -14.50
CA ARG A 260 -10.95 1.48 -15.80
C ARG A 260 -9.72 1.61 -16.71
N ASN A 261 -9.15 2.80 -16.85
CA ASN A 261 -7.99 3.01 -17.72
C ASN A 261 -6.75 2.23 -17.25
N ILE A 262 -6.50 2.16 -15.95
CA ILE A 262 -5.39 1.35 -15.39
C ILE A 262 -5.60 -0.14 -15.68
N LEU A 263 -6.83 -0.63 -15.51
CA LEU A 263 -7.15 -2.04 -15.71
C LEU A 263 -7.12 -2.46 -17.19
N PHE A 264 -7.40 -1.54 -18.12
CA PHE A 264 -7.57 -1.83 -19.55
C PHE A 264 -6.51 -1.22 -20.49
N GLN A 265 -5.53 -0.46 -19.98
CA GLN A 265 -4.44 0.09 -20.81
C GLN A 265 -3.36 -0.95 -21.19
N LYS A 266 -2.60 -0.61 -22.25
CA LYS A 266 -1.37 -1.33 -22.61
C LYS A 266 -0.28 -1.02 -21.57
N TYR A 267 -0.06 -1.98 -20.69
CA TYR A 267 1.06 -1.99 -19.76
C TYR A 267 2.42 -1.97 -20.47
N SER A 268 3.43 -1.35 -19.86
CA SER A 268 4.82 -1.42 -20.31
C SER A 268 5.34 -2.87 -20.40
N LYS A 269 6.45 -3.06 -21.13
CA LYS A 269 7.14 -4.36 -21.29
C LYS A 269 7.55 -5.01 -19.96
N HIS A 270 7.62 -4.24 -18.88
CA HIS A 270 8.10 -4.69 -17.57
C HIS A 270 7.01 -5.32 -16.70
N PHE A 271 5.73 -5.25 -17.10
CA PHE A 271 4.66 -5.89 -16.35
C PHE A 271 4.56 -7.39 -16.63
N THR A 272 4.98 -8.18 -15.65
CA THR A 272 4.67 -9.61 -15.60
C THR A 272 3.16 -9.83 -15.41
N LYS A 273 2.65 -11.02 -15.78
CA LYS A 273 1.25 -11.41 -15.51
C LYS A 273 0.92 -11.32 -14.02
N GLN A 274 1.88 -11.66 -13.17
CA GLN A 274 1.75 -11.61 -11.72
C GLN A 274 1.60 -10.17 -11.20
N GLN A 275 2.45 -9.24 -11.63
CA GLN A 275 2.35 -7.83 -11.26
C GLN A 275 1.00 -7.23 -11.66
N LYS A 276 0.50 -7.55 -12.87
CA LYS A 276 -0.83 -7.08 -13.32
C LYS A 276 -1.95 -7.60 -12.41
N LYS A 277 -1.90 -8.88 -12.03
CA LYS A 277 -2.89 -9.49 -11.12
C LYS A 277 -2.84 -8.84 -9.73
N ALA A 278 -1.65 -8.66 -9.19
CA ALA A 278 -1.46 -8.05 -7.87
C ALA A 278 -1.93 -6.59 -7.85
N ILE A 279 -1.52 -5.77 -8.83
CA ILE A 279 -1.95 -4.37 -8.94
C ILE A 279 -3.47 -4.29 -9.13
N LYS A 280 -4.06 -5.15 -9.97
CA LYS A 280 -5.52 -5.21 -10.13
C LYS A 280 -6.26 -5.50 -8.82
N ARG A 281 -5.77 -6.43 -8.00
CA ARG A 281 -6.36 -6.73 -6.68
C ARG A 281 -6.15 -5.57 -5.70
N ALA A 282 -4.96 -4.97 -5.71
CA ALA A 282 -4.62 -3.84 -4.85
C ALA A 282 -5.46 -2.59 -5.13
N LEU A 283 -5.86 -2.42 -6.39
CA LEU A 283 -6.68 -1.30 -6.83
C LEU A 283 -8.19 -1.61 -6.82
N ASP A 284 -8.64 -2.65 -6.11
CA ASP A 284 -10.07 -2.94 -6.01
C ASP A 284 -10.81 -1.75 -5.33
N PRO A 285 -11.95 -1.27 -5.86
CA PRO A 285 -12.71 -0.19 -5.23
C PRO A 285 -13.16 -0.50 -3.80
N SER A 286 -13.30 -1.79 -3.45
CA SER A 286 -13.68 -2.22 -2.12
C SER A 286 -12.42 -2.60 -1.32
N PRO A 287 -12.11 -1.91 -0.20
CA PRO A 287 -10.94 -2.23 0.63
C PRO A 287 -10.89 -3.70 1.10
N CYS A 288 -12.06 -4.33 1.30
CA CYS A 288 -12.16 -5.72 1.72
C CYS A 288 -11.63 -6.74 0.69
N ASN A 289 -11.55 -6.38 -0.59
CA ASN A 289 -11.05 -7.25 -1.66
C ASN A 289 -9.54 -7.11 -1.89
N ARG A 290 -8.89 -6.12 -1.25
CA ARG A 290 -7.47 -5.84 -1.39
C ARG A 290 -6.62 -6.81 -0.56
N PHE A 291 -5.34 -6.48 -0.41
CA PHE A 291 -4.43 -7.18 0.49
C PHE A 291 -4.63 -6.66 1.92
N ASN A 292 -4.33 -7.49 2.93
CA ASN A 292 -4.48 -7.09 4.32
C ASN A 292 -3.35 -6.17 4.78
N SER A 293 -2.20 -6.19 4.10
CA SER A 293 -1.05 -5.34 4.41
C SER A 293 -0.32 -4.89 3.14
N CYS A 294 0.46 -3.81 3.26
CA CYS A 294 1.33 -3.32 2.20
C CYS A 294 2.40 -4.37 1.84
N THR A 295 2.95 -5.08 2.83
CA THR A 295 3.95 -6.13 2.61
C THR A 295 3.36 -7.34 1.86
N GLU A 296 2.12 -7.75 2.18
CA GLU A 296 1.43 -8.82 1.46
C GLU A 296 1.28 -8.46 -0.03
N PHE A 297 0.87 -7.21 -0.31
CA PHE A 297 0.78 -6.69 -1.66
C PHE A 297 2.11 -6.73 -2.41
N VAL A 298 3.19 -6.18 -1.83
CA VAL A 298 4.51 -6.13 -2.48
C VAL A 298 5.04 -7.55 -2.71
N ASN A 299 4.85 -8.45 -1.76
CA ASN A 299 5.27 -9.84 -1.90
C ASN A 299 4.56 -10.55 -3.05
N GLU A 300 3.24 -10.39 -3.17
CA GLU A 300 2.47 -10.95 -4.30
C GLU A 300 2.88 -10.30 -5.63
N ALA A 301 3.06 -8.98 -5.65
CA ALA A 301 3.41 -8.24 -6.87
C ALA A 301 4.75 -8.68 -7.45
N PHE A 302 5.74 -8.95 -6.61
CA PHE A 302 7.08 -9.35 -7.04
C PHE A 302 7.36 -10.86 -6.96
N ASP A 303 6.34 -11.67 -6.61
CA ASP A 303 6.45 -13.12 -6.38
C ASP A 303 7.61 -13.49 -5.43
N THR A 304 7.76 -12.70 -4.37
CA THR A 304 8.88 -12.86 -3.44
C THR A 304 8.79 -14.20 -2.70
N VAL A 305 7.58 -14.70 -2.43
CA VAL A 305 7.36 -15.98 -1.74
C VAL A 305 7.89 -17.16 -2.55
N SER A 306 7.63 -17.21 -3.85
CA SER A 306 8.22 -18.24 -4.74
C SER A 306 9.72 -18.08 -4.84
N LEU A 307 10.23 -16.85 -4.94
CA LEU A 307 11.65 -16.56 -4.89
C LEU A 307 12.28 -17.10 -3.60
N PHE A 308 11.68 -16.84 -2.44
CA PHE A 308 12.14 -17.31 -1.14
C PHE A 308 12.00 -18.82 -0.97
N SER A 309 10.93 -19.42 -1.47
CA SER A 309 10.72 -20.88 -1.46
C SER A 309 11.79 -21.59 -2.29
N ARG A 310 12.09 -21.08 -3.49
CA ARG A 310 13.19 -21.58 -4.33
C ARG A 310 14.53 -21.44 -3.63
N ILE A 311 14.78 -20.31 -2.97
CA ILE A 311 16.02 -20.13 -2.20
C ILE A 311 16.05 -21.08 -0.99
N LYS A 312 14.97 -21.25 -0.23
CA LYS A 312 14.89 -22.19 0.91
C LYS A 312 15.06 -23.65 0.47
N GLN A 313 14.43 -24.06 -0.63
CA GLN A 313 14.59 -25.40 -1.19
C GLN A 313 16.02 -25.64 -1.65
N PHE A 314 16.65 -24.62 -2.26
CA PHE A 314 18.05 -24.65 -2.63
C PHE A 314 18.99 -24.66 -1.40
N VAL A 315 18.59 -24.02 -0.30
CA VAL A 315 19.32 -24.07 0.97
C VAL A 315 19.24 -25.46 1.59
N SER A 316 18.05 -26.05 1.57
CA SER A 316 17.73 -27.33 2.21
C SER A 316 18.20 -28.55 1.40
N SER A 317 18.53 -28.40 0.11
CA SER A 317 19.02 -29.50 -0.74
C SER A 317 20.47 -29.91 -0.47
N GLY A 318 21.10 -29.37 0.58
CA GLY A 318 22.49 -29.68 0.92
C GLY A 318 23.51 -29.11 -0.07
N SER A 319 23.08 -28.19 -0.94
CA SER A 319 23.99 -27.41 -1.78
C SER A 319 25.07 -26.78 -0.90
N PRO A 320 26.36 -26.80 -1.29
CA PRO A 320 27.45 -26.14 -0.54
C PRO A 320 27.11 -24.68 -0.20
N VAL A 321 26.31 -24.06 -1.07
CA VAL A 321 25.74 -22.73 -0.91
C VAL A 321 24.68 -22.66 0.20
N GLY A 322 23.75 -23.60 0.20
CA GLY A 322 22.70 -23.67 1.19
C GLY A 322 23.26 -23.82 2.59
N VAL A 323 24.25 -24.68 2.70
CA VAL A 323 25.03 -24.89 3.92
C VAL A 323 25.76 -23.61 4.34
N ALA A 324 26.31 -22.82 3.40
CA ALA A 324 26.95 -21.54 3.71
C ALA A 324 25.98 -20.43 4.12
N LEU A 325 24.77 -20.38 3.54
CA LEU A 325 23.72 -19.45 3.94
C LEU A 325 23.14 -19.80 5.32
N TRP A 326 22.95 -21.09 5.59
CA TRP A 326 22.43 -21.61 6.85
C TRP A 326 23.45 -21.51 8.00
N LYS A 327 24.74 -21.80 7.76
CA LYS A 327 25.80 -21.65 8.77
C LYS A 327 26.05 -20.20 9.22
N ASN A 328 25.60 -19.21 8.46
CA ASN A 328 25.82 -17.80 8.73
C ASN A 328 24.54 -17.06 9.16
N ASP A 329 23.43 -17.77 9.43
CA ASP A 329 22.13 -17.20 9.84
C ASP A 329 21.64 -16.04 8.94
N ILE A 330 21.87 -16.14 7.64
CA ILE A 330 21.62 -15.03 6.71
C ILE A 330 20.12 -14.88 6.43
N ASN A 331 19.48 -13.85 6.98
CA ASN A 331 18.10 -13.49 6.66
C ASN A 331 18.02 -12.78 5.30
N ILE A 332 17.61 -13.52 4.26
CA ILE A 332 17.56 -13.00 2.87
C ILE A 332 16.64 -11.79 2.75
N ILE A 333 15.56 -11.69 3.54
CA ILE A 333 14.65 -10.53 3.53
C ILE A 333 15.40 -9.29 4.01
N GLU A 334 16.19 -9.42 5.07
CA GLU A 334 17.00 -8.34 5.64
C GLU A 334 18.15 -7.93 4.70
N VAL A 335 18.75 -8.91 4.01
CA VAL A 335 19.75 -8.67 2.96
C VAL A 335 19.16 -7.89 1.79
N LEU A 336 17.95 -8.24 1.34
CA LEU A 336 17.27 -7.55 0.24
C LEU A 336 16.72 -6.18 0.65
N LYS A 337 16.30 -6.00 1.91
CA LYS A 337 15.91 -4.71 2.46
C LYS A 337 17.11 -3.76 2.55
N ASN A 338 18.29 -4.26 2.91
CA ASN A 338 19.51 -3.46 3.12
C ASN A 338 20.73 -4.03 2.37
N PRO A 339 20.80 -3.87 1.04
CA PRO A 339 21.80 -4.54 0.22
C PRO A 339 23.26 -4.09 0.47
N LEU A 340 23.51 -2.82 0.83
CA LEU A 340 24.88 -2.37 1.10
C LEU A 340 25.40 -2.72 2.51
N GLN A 341 24.53 -2.75 3.53
CA GLN A 341 24.93 -3.22 4.87
C GLN A 341 25.29 -4.71 4.84
N ASN A 342 24.65 -5.44 3.93
CA ASN A 342 24.83 -6.87 3.73
C ASN A 342 25.65 -7.20 2.47
N LYS A 343 26.61 -6.35 2.08
CA LYS A 343 27.45 -6.53 0.87
C LYS A 343 28.08 -7.93 0.78
N GLN A 344 28.60 -8.44 1.89
CA GLN A 344 29.20 -9.77 1.93
C GLN A 344 28.18 -10.87 1.61
N HIS A 345 26.98 -10.77 2.17
CA HIS A 345 25.88 -11.70 1.91
C HIS A 345 25.33 -11.58 0.48
N LEU A 346 25.39 -10.39 -0.14
CA LEU A 346 25.03 -10.17 -1.53
C LEU A 346 26.06 -10.68 -2.53
N ILE A 347 27.34 -10.55 -2.22
CA ILE A 347 28.43 -11.17 -3.00
C ILE A 347 28.30 -12.69 -2.93
N ILE A 348 28.00 -13.24 -1.75
CA ILE A 348 27.68 -14.66 -1.57
C ILE A 348 26.47 -15.03 -2.44
N LEU A 349 25.36 -14.28 -2.37
CA LEU A 349 24.17 -14.54 -3.20
C LEU A 349 24.46 -14.45 -4.72
N GLY A 350 25.29 -13.50 -5.16
CA GLY A 350 25.64 -13.28 -6.56
C GLY A 350 26.58 -14.36 -7.12
N ALA A 351 27.63 -14.74 -6.38
CA ALA A 351 28.55 -15.81 -6.75
C ALA A 351 27.83 -17.16 -6.87
N VAL A 352 26.81 -17.36 -6.04
CA VAL A 352 25.93 -18.53 -6.05
C VAL A 352 25.10 -18.62 -7.33
N VAL A 353 24.45 -17.53 -7.73
CA VAL A 353 23.64 -17.49 -8.96
C VAL A 353 24.52 -17.67 -10.21
N LEU A 354 25.74 -17.16 -10.19
CA LEU A 354 26.71 -17.34 -11.29
C LEU A 354 27.32 -18.76 -11.34
N SER A 355 27.37 -19.48 -10.22
CA SER A 355 27.83 -20.87 -10.18
C SER A 355 26.80 -21.88 -10.72
N PHE A 356 25.54 -21.47 -10.87
CA PHE A 356 24.41 -22.30 -11.26
C PHE A 356 24.56 -23.00 -12.64
N PRO A 357 25.03 -22.32 -13.71
CA PRO A 357 25.26 -22.98 -15.00
C PRO A 357 26.41 -23.96 -14.95
N VAL A 358 27.47 -23.65 -14.20
CA VAL A 358 28.69 -24.49 -14.09
C VAL A 358 28.40 -25.75 -13.27
N ILE A 359 27.69 -25.63 -12.15
CA ILE A 359 27.28 -26.77 -11.32
C ILE A 359 26.27 -27.65 -12.07
N TRP A 360 25.33 -27.06 -12.80
CA TRP A 360 24.40 -27.84 -13.65
C TRP A 360 25.14 -28.56 -14.78
N PHE A 361 26.13 -27.91 -15.40
CA PHE A 361 26.95 -28.50 -16.46
C PHE A 361 27.81 -29.65 -15.91
N LEU A 362 28.44 -29.48 -14.75
CA LEU A 362 29.20 -30.52 -14.06
C LEU A 362 28.32 -31.66 -13.57
N TYR A 363 27.11 -31.39 -13.08
CA TYR A 363 26.11 -32.40 -12.72
C TYR A 363 25.65 -33.19 -13.96
N GLY A 364 25.34 -32.49 -15.07
CA GLY A 364 25.03 -33.12 -16.35
C GLY A 364 26.18 -33.99 -16.87
N TYR A 365 27.43 -33.53 -16.69
CA TYR A 365 28.63 -34.28 -17.05
C TYR A 365 28.85 -35.50 -16.15
N ALA A 366 28.61 -35.37 -14.84
CA ALA A 366 28.66 -36.47 -13.87
C ALA A 366 27.57 -37.53 -14.13
N VAL A 367 26.34 -37.12 -14.47
CA VAL A 367 25.26 -38.02 -14.89
C VAL A 367 25.61 -38.73 -16.20
N LYS A 368 26.27 -38.05 -17.13
CA LYS A 368 26.76 -38.65 -18.38
C LYS A 368 27.87 -39.67 -18.12
N LEU A 369 28.81 -39.37 -17.22
CA LEU A 369 29.86 -40.31 -16.79
C LEU A 369 29.28 -41.51 -16.03
N TRP A 370 28.28 -41.30 -15.17
CA TRP A 370 27.57 -42.36 -14.47
C TRP A 370 26.79 -43.26 -15.44
N ARG A 371 26.12 -42.69 -16.46
CA ARG A 371 25.49 -43.45 -17.55
C ARG A 371 26.50 -44.25 -18.37
N MET A 372 27.69 -43.71 -18.66
CA MET A 372 28.74 -44.46 -19.35
C MET A 372 29.32 -45.59 -18.48
N ARG A 373 29.46 -45.37 -17.16
CA ARG A 373 30.00 -46.38 -16.22
C ARG A 373 29.00 -47.52 -15.95
N THR A 374 27.71 -47.20 -15.90
CA THR A 374 26.62 -48.18 -15.74
C THR A 374 26.31 -48.94 -17.03
N TRP A 375 26.63 -48.39 -18.21
CA TRP A 375 26.53 -49.11 -19.49
C TRP A 375 27.53 -50.28 -19.59
N ASN A 376 28.79 -50.08 -19.17
CA ASN A 376 29.80 -51.15 -19.12
C ASN A 376 29.53 -52.24 -18.07
N SER A 377 28.65 -51.96 -17.09
CA SER A 377 28.32 -52.92 -16.02
C SER A 377 27.11 -53.80 -16.35
N ARG A 378 26.36 -53.48 -17.43
CA ARG A 378 25.09 -54.13 -17.78
C ARG A 378 25.26 -55.38 -18.65
N GLU A 379 26.39 -55.60 -19.31
CA GLU A 379 26.63 -56.83 -20.09
C GLU A 379 26.98 -58.05 -19.22
N MET A 380 27.51 -57.87 -18.01
CA MET A 380 27.92 -58.99 -17.15
C MET A 380 26.79 -59.56 -16.25
N ALA A 381 25.64 -58.90 -16.16
CA ALA A 381 24.60 -59.27 -15.19
C ALA A 381 23.38 -60.02 -15.79
N TYR A 382 23.35 -60.28 -17.11
CA TYR A 382 22.21 -60.93 -17.77
C TYR A 382 22.25 -62.47 -17.85
N ALA A 383 23.28 -63.13 -17.29
CA ALA A 383 23.44 -64.58 -17.38
C ALA A 383 23.06 -65.39 -16.12
N SER A 384 22.55 -64.76 -15.06
CA SER A 384 22.24 -65.50 -13.83
C SER A 384 21.04 -64.88 -13.11
N LEU A 385 20.02 -65.72 -12.91
CA LEU A 385 18.81 -65.52 -12.08
C LEU A 385 17.52 -65.17 -12.84
N ASN A 386 17.08 -66.13 -13.66
CA ASN A 386 15.67 -66.52 -13.66
C ASN A 386 15.35 -67.18 -12.31
N GLY A 387 14.39 -66.65 -11.55
CA GLY A 387 13.92 -67.30 -10.33
C GLY A 387 13.09 -66.43 -9.38
N LYS A 388 11.80 -66.27 -9.70
CA LYS A 388 10.63 -65.99 -8.84
C LYS A 388 10.84 -65.33 -7.47
N ALA A 389 10.24 -64.14 -7.29
CA ALA A 389 9.55 -63.74 -6.05
C ALA A 389 8.53 -62.62 -6.35
N GLU A 390 7.31 -62.75 -5.83
CA GLU A 390 6.25 -61.74 -5.88
C GLU A 390 6.57 -60.55 -4.95
N PRO A 391 6.19 -59.29 -5.28
CA PRO A 391 6.44 -58.16 -4.41
C PRO A 391 5.33 -57.93 -3.38
N CYS A 392 5.71 -57.89 -2.10
CA CYS A 392 4.94 -57.30 -1.03
C CYS A 392 4.96 -55.77 -1.18
N ALA A 393 3.80 -55.16 -1.40
CA ALA A 393 3.65 -53.72 -1.53
C ALA A 393 3.74 -53.04 -0.15
N ILE A 394 4.79 -52.24 0.06
CA ILE A 394 4.85 -51.27 1.16
C ILE A 394 4.52 -49.91 0.55
N GLU A 395 3.30 -49.43 0.83
CA GLU A 395 2.78 -48.12 0.40
C GLU A 395 3.71 -47.03 0.94
N THR A 396 4.29 -46.22 0.06
CA THR A 396 5.24 -45.16 0.46
C THR A 396 4.51 -43.97 1.10
N GLU A 397 5.19 -43.25 1.98
CA GLU A 397 4.62 -42.09 2.70
C GLU A 397 4.14 -40.97 1.74
N ALA A 398 4.73 -40.90 0.53
CA ALA A 398 4.28 -40.03 -0.55
C ALA A 398 2.92 -40.47 -1.15
N GLU A 399 2.68 -41.77 -1.28
CA GLU A 399 1.41 -42.32 -1.78
C GLU A 399 0.30 -42.15 -0.76
N ARG A 400 0.59 -42.33 0.54
CA ARG A 400 -0.35 -42.00 1.64
C ARG A 400 -0.74 -40.52 1.65
N LYS A 401 0.23 -39.63 1.44
CA LYS A 401 -0.01 -38.17 1.44
C LYS A 401 -0.80 -37.73 0.21
N ALA A 402 -0.50 -38.28 -0.97
CA ALA A 402 -1.25 -38.03 -2.19
C ALA A 402 -2.70 -38.54 -2.10
N LYS A 403 -2.91 -39.70 -1.47
CA LYS A 403 -4.24 -40.26 -1.24
C LYS A 403 -5.05 -39.44 -0.23
N ALA A 404 -4.42 -38.97 0.86
CA ALA A 404 -5.05 -38.10 1.84
C ALA A 404 -5.40 -36.71 1.28
N GLU A 405 -4.54 -36.12 0.43
CA GLU A 405 -4.84 -34.85 -0.25
C GLU A 405 -5.97 -35.01 -1.28
N ALA A 406 -6.03 -36.13 -2.00
CA ALA A 406 -7.11 -36.44 -2.92
C ALA A 406 -8.46 -36.64 -2.20
N GLU A 407 -8.45 -37.34 -1.06
CA GLU A 407 -9.65 -37.54 -0.24
C GLU A 407 -10.12 -36.23 0.42
N ALA A 408 -9.21 -35.40 0.94
CA ALA A 408 -9.56 -34.10 1.51
C ALA A 408 -10.13 -33.13 0.46
N LYS A 409 -9.60 -33.16 -0.77
CA LYS A 409 -10.13 -32.38 -1.88
C LYS A 409 -11.53 -32.86 -2.29
N ALA A 410 -11.74 -34.18 -2.36
CA ALA A 410 -13.05 -34.76 -2.68
C ALA A 410 -14.09 -34.45 -1.58
N GLU A 411 -13.69 -34.43 -0.31
CA GLU A 411 -14.57 -34.06 0.80
C GLU A 411 -14.89 -32.55 0.83
N ALA A 412 -13.92 -31.70 0.47
CA ALA A 412 -14.14 -30.26 0.31
C ALA A 412 -15.11 -29.96 -0.85
N GLU A 413 -14.97 -30.65 -1.98
CA GLU A 413 -15.88 -30.53 -3.13
C GLU A 413 -17.29 -31.05 -2.78
N ARG A 414 -17.40 -32.15 -2.02
CA ARG A 414 -18.69 -32.63 -1.49
C ARG A 414 -19.32 -31.67 -0.48
N ARG A 415 -18.53 -31.04 0.40
CA ARG A 415 -19.02 -30.01 1.34
C ARG A 415 -19.48 -28.76 0.60
N LEU A 416 -18.78 -28.33 -0.44
CA LEU A 416 -19.17 -27.19 -1.28
C LEU A 416 -20.44 -27.51 -2.06
N ALA A 417 -20.56 -28.72 -2.62
CA ALA A 417 -21.76 -29.18 -3.31
C ALA A 417 -22.95 -29.36 -2.35
N ALA A 418 -22.73 -29.82 -1.12
CA ALA A 418 -23.76 -29.91 -0.09
C ALA A 418 -24.20 -28.52 0.42
N ALA A 419 -23.26 -27.57 0.56
CA ALA A 419 -23.55 -26.18 0.90
C ALA A 419 -24.32 -25.45 -0.22
N PHE A 420 -24.03 -25.77 -1.49
CA PHE A 420 -24.79 -25.28 -2.64
C PHE A 420 -26.19 -25.91 -2.71
N ALA A 421 -26.32 -27.21 -2.43
CA ALA A 421 -27.59 -27.93 -2.41
C ALA A 421 -28.52 -27.52 -1.25
N LEU A 422 -27.96 -26.97 -0.15
CA LEU A 422 -28.70 -26.36 0.96
C LEU A 422 -29.09 -24.90 0.72
N SER A 423 -28.59 -24.26 -0.33
CA SER A 423 -29.03 -22.91 -0.70
C SER A 423 -30.32 -23.01 -1.53
N ARG A 424 -31.46 -22.84 -0.86
CA ARG A 424 -32.74 -22.65 -1.54
C ARG A 424 -32.58 -21.47 -2.50
N GLU A 425 -32.90 -21.65 -3.79
CA GLU A 425 -32.94 -20.53 -4.74
C GLU A 425 -33.84 -19.44 -4.18
N LYS A 426 -33.27 -18.23 -3.98
CA LYS A 426 -33.98 -17.12 -3.38
C LYS A 426 -35.04 -16.60 -4.36
N LYS A 427 -36.29 -16.57 -3.93
CA LYS A 427 -37.42 -16.12 -4.74
C LYS A 427 -37.75 -14.65 -4.44
N ALA A 428 -38.34 -13.98 -5.43
CA ALA A 428 -38.81 -12.62 -5.26
C ALA A 428 -39.74 -12.53 -4.04
N GLY A 429 -39.45 -11.60 -3.12
CA GLY A 429 -40.25 -11.44 -1.91
C GLY A 429 -39.84 -12.28 -0.70
N ASP A 430 -38.79 -13.11 -0.80
CA ASP A 430 -38.22 -13.77 0.38
C ASP A 430 -37.88 -12.73 1.45
N ARG A 431 -38.23 -13.00 2.72
CA ARG A 431 -38.06 -12.07 3.83
C ARG A 431 -36.97 -12.56 4.78
N LYS A 432 -36.11 -11.64 5.21
CA LYS A 432 -35.04 -11.89 6.20
C LYS A 432 -35.11 -10.80 7.27
N VAL A 433 -35.19 -11.20 8.53
CA VAL A 433 -35.16 -10.27 9.67
C VAL A 433 -33.77 -10.30 10.29
N TRP A 434 -33.26 -9.13 10.66
CA TRP A 434 -31.98 -8.96 11.32
C TRP A 434 -32.14 -8.01 12.51
N THR A 435 -31.70 -8.43 13.68
CA THR A 435 -31.78 -7.62 14.90
C THR A 435 -30.40 -7.07 15.22
N ALA A 436 -30.29 -5.76 15.33
CA ALA A 436 -29.08 -5.06 15.77
C ALA A 436 -29.49 -3.98 16.78
N ASP A 437 -28.77 -3.89 17.90
CA ASP A 437 -28.99 -2.89 18.96
C ASP A 437 -30.45 -2.81 19.47
N GLY A 438 -31.14 -3.96 19.50
CA GLY A 438 -32.53 -4.07 19.97
C GLY A 438 -33.60 -3.64 18.95
N ILE A 439 -33.21 -3.25 17.74
CA ILE A 439 -34.11 -2.86 16.65
C ILE A 439 -34.19 -3.99 15.62
N GLU A 440 -35.40 -4.38 15.22
CA GLU A 440 -35.64 -5.37 14.17
C GLU A 440 -35.71 -4.72 12.79
N TYR A 441 -34.80 -5.12 11.91
CA TYR A 441 -34.76 -4.72 10.51
C TYR A 441 -35.29 -5.86 9.65
N ALA A 442 -36.40 -5.62 8.94
CA ALA A 442 -36.94 -6.56 7.97
C ALA A 442 -36.41 -6.23 6.57
N PHE A 443 -35.92 -7.24 5.85
CA PHE A 443 -35.41 -7.11 4.49
C PHE A 443 -36.18 -8.03 3.55
N ARG A 444 -36.41 -7.56 2.33
CA ARG A 444 -37.04 -8.32 1.24
C ARG A 444 -36.06 -8.55 0.09
N TRP A 445 -36.05 -9.75 -0.46
CA TRP A 445 -35.19 -10.10 -1.59
C TRP A 445 -35.76 -9.58 -2.92
N CYS A 446 -34.95 -8.80 -3.62
CA CYS A 446 -35.20 -8.33 -4.97
C CYS A 446 -34.27 -9.10 -5.94
N PRO A 447 -34.79 -9.97 -6.82
CA PRO A 447 -33.95 -10.73 -7.74
C PRO A 447 -33.39 -9.85 -8.87
N ALA A 448 -32.37 -10.36 -9.56
CA ALA A 448 -31.93 -9.79 -10.82
C ALA A 448 -33.05 -9.92 -11.88
N GLY A 449 -33.16 -8.94 -12.77
CA GLY A 449 -34.22 -8.91 -13.78
C GLY A 449 -34.45 -7.50 -14.33
N SER A 450 -35.32 -7.42 -15.34
CA SER A 450 -35.75 -6.15 -15.93
C SER A 450 -37.11 -5.74 -15.37
N PHE A 451 -37.22 -4.48 -14.97
CA PHE A 451 -38.44 -3.89 -14.41
C PHE A 451 -38.61 -2.48 -14.92
N THR A 452 -39.84 -1.99 -14.82
CA THR A 452 -40.20 -0.65 -15.24
C THR A 452 -40.23 0.25 -14.01
N MET A 453 -39.41 1.30 -14.01
CA MET A 453 -39.34 2.30 -12.94
C MET A 453 -40.03 3.58 -13.38
N GLY A 454 -40.89 4.13 -12.52
CA GLY A 454 -41.70 5.32 -12.78
C GLY A 454 -43.20 5.04 -12.70
N SER A 455 -43.97 6.09 -12.45
CA SER A 455 -45.41 6.07 -12.24
C SER A 455 -46.14 5.37 -13.41
N PRO A 456 -46.91 4.28 -13.18
CA PRO A 456 -47.70 3.67 -14.22
C PRO A 456 -48.72 4.65 -14.80
N SER A 457 -49.07 4.45 -16.07
CA SER A 457 -50.04 5.31 -16.76
C SER A 457 -51.42 5.32 -16.11
N SER A 458 -51.71 4.35 -15.23
CA SER A 458 -52.94 4.23 -14.46
C SER A 458 -52.92 4.96 -13.11
N GLU A 459 -51.81 5.59 -12.71
CA GLU A 459 -51.70 6.26 -11.41
C GLU A 459 -52.44 7.61 -11.40
N PRO A 460 -53.37 7.84 -10.46
CA PRO A 460 -54.13 9.09 -10.39
C PRO A 460 -53.22 10.25 -9.97
N GLY A 461 -53.19 11.32 -10.78
CA GLY A 461 -52.37 12.53 -10.54
C GLY A 461 -51.06 12.60 -11.33
N ARG A 462 -50.77 11.61 -12.19
CA ARG A 462 -49.57 11.56 -13.04
C ARG A 462 -49.52 12.71 -14.04
N HIS A 463 -48.37 13.38 -14.15
CA HIS A 463 -48.11 14.41 -15.16
C HIS A 463 -47.57 13.83 -16.48
N ASP A 464 -47.85 14.49 -17.61
CA ASP A 464 -47.51 13.99 -18.97
C ASP A 464 -45.99 13.82 -19.22
N ASN A 465 -45.14 14.45 -18.40
CA ASN A 465 -43.69 14.37 -18.47
C ASN A 465 -43.09 13.19 -17.66
N GLU A 466 -43.90 12.45 -16.88
CA GLU A 466 -43.43 11.32 -16.09
C GLU A 466 -43.26 10.07 -16.95
N LYS A 467 -42.09 9.88 -17.56
CA LYS A 467 -41.81 8.70 -18.40
C LYS A 467 -41.39 7.50 -17.57
N GLN A 468 -41.92 6.34 -17.94
CA GLN A 468 -41.45 5.07 -17.41
C GLN A 468 -40.15 4.64 -18.09
N HIS A 469 -39.19 4.19 -17.29
CA HIS A 469 -37.87 3.74 -17.75
C HIS A 469 -37.69 2.26 -17.46
N SER A 470 -37.22 1.51 -18.46
CA SER A 470 -36.82 0.12 -18.25
C SER A 470 -35.46 0.09 -17.57
N VAL A 471 -35.38 -0.56 -16.42
CA VAL A 471 -34.16 -0.73 -15.61
C VAL A 471 -33.88 -2.22 -15.48
N THR A 472 -32.61 -2.61 -15.62
CA THR A 472 -32.20 -4.01 -15.46
C THR A 472 -31.21 -4.14 -14.32
N LEU A 473 -31.55 -4.95 -13.32
CA LEU A 473 -30.64 -5.35 -12.25
C LEU A 473 -29.85 -6.57 -12.69
N THR A 474 -28.53 -6.43 -12.72
CA THR A 474 -27.62 -7.51 -13.10
C THR A 474 -27.38 -8.52 -11.97
N LYS A 475 -27.71 -8.16 -10.72
CA LYS A 475 -27.60 -9.00 -9.53
C LYS A 475 -28.75 -8.68 -8.56
N GLY A 476 -29.24 -9.70 -7.84
CA GLY A 476 -30.24 -9.52 -6.80
C GLY A 476 -29.64 -8.96 -5.51
N PHE A 477 -30.44 -8.25 -4.72
CA PHE A 477 -30.04 -7.65 -3.44
C PHE A 477 -31.19 -7.67 -2.41
N TRP A 478 -30.85 -7.39 -1.15
CA TRP A 478 -31.82 -7.26 -0.06
C TRP A 478 -32.21 -5.79 0.12
N MET A 479 -33.49 -5.48 0.06
CA MET A 479 -34.05 -4.15 0.29
C MET A 479 -34.68 -4.09 1.67
N LEU A 480 -34.39 -3.04 2.44
CA LEU A 480 -34.96 -2.85 3.78
C LEU A 480 -36.44 -2.45 3.68
N GLU A 481 -37.32 -3.16 4.38
CA GLU A 481 -38.71 -2.77 4.62
C GLU A 481 -38.72 -1.78 5.79
N THR A 482 -38.72 -0.48 5.51
CA THR A 482 -38.99 0.54 6.54
C THR A 482 -40.21 1.32 6.12
N GLU A 483 -41.20 1.45 7.00
CA GLU A 483 -42.29 2.38 6.82
C GLU A 483 -41.74 3.77 7.16
N VAL A 484 -41.59 4.63 6.14
CA VAL A 484 -41.25 6.04 6.35
C VAL A 484 -42.58 6.76 6.55
N THR A 485 -42.91 7.14 7.79
CA THR A 485 -44.00 8.08 8.09
C THR A 485 -43.63 9.50 7.72
#